data_AF-A0A8H7J7G9-F1
#
_entry.id   AF-A0A8H7J7G9-F1
#
_cell.length_a   1.000
_cell.length_b   1.000
_cell.length_c   1.000
_cell.angle_alpha   90.00
_cell.angle_beta   90.00
_cell.angle_gamma   90.00
#
_symmetry.space_group_name_H-M   'P 1'
#
loop_
_entity.id
_entity.type
_entity.pdbx_description
1 polymer ?
#
loop_
_entity_poly.entity_id
_entity_poly.type
_entity_poly.pdbx_seq_one_letter_code
_entity_poly.pdbx_strand_id
1 'polypeptide(L)'
;MPHALTPHPELLTSQPTSNLSSDEESHLEELLAHKLRGIPNHHIPAITLRDILHRTPKTKLANIPPDINLEWFLRNRSTIDKHNNTPLKDDQAQHPSITRAIFFYRLSTTHQFQRYHDTTRWNLYIATALLTQHTLTKHGTTPASPSNTDTRIQKTEPPISRASARFLTRYLAAVLEQHRPFHHPSNSFTARDSFIRLWSSSVHDLFAIRRSWARKAMQRCAKRVAREWEVEFERARAEMGSRGYWRRVGRFEGSVVPGRVGCGVLDLGLEREGGMVVVVMWVCWMGRRMSCSLR
;
A
#
# COMPACT_ATOMS: atom_id res chain seq x y z
N MET A 1 2.40 -44.87 -45.12
CA MET A 1 2.19 -43.57 -45.78
C MET A 1 0.92 -42.93 -45.24
N PRO A 2 0.97 -42.11 -44.18
CA PRO A 2 -0.18 -41.33 -43.73
C PRO A 2 -0.10 -39.90 -44.29
N HIS A 3 -1.18 -39.45 -44.91
CA HIS A 3 -1.35 -38.10 -45.43
C HIS A 3 -1.41 -37.08 -44.28
N ALA A 4 -0.45 -36.15 -44.26
CA ALA A 4 -0.49 -34.97 -43.42
C ALA A 4 -1.47 -33.95 -44.02
N LEU A 5 -2.59 -33.73 -43.34
CA LEU A 5 -3.50 -32.61 -43.60
C LEU A 5 -2.85 -31.32 -43.07
N THR A 6 -2.41 -30.46 -43.98
CA THR A 6 -2.01 -29.09 -43.66
C THR A 6 -3.22 -28.25 -43.27
N PRO A 7 -3.20 -27.54 -42.13
CA PRO A 7 -4.26 -26.59 -41.81
C PRO A 7 -4.14 -25.35 -42.70
N HIS A 8 -5.23 -25.02 -43.37
CA HIS A 8 -5.40 -23.78 -44.12
C HIS A 8 -5.22 -22.56 -43.19
N PRO A 9 -4.46 -21.53 -43.60
CA PRO A 9 -4.48 -20.24 -42.91
C PRO A 9 -5.81 -19.56 -43.24
N GLU A 10 -6.76 -19.63 -42.32
CA GLU A 10 -7.92 -18.73 -42.33
C GLU A 10 -7.42 -17.30 -42.24
N LEU A 11 -7.54 -16.59 -43.37
CA LEU A 11 -7.48 -15.14 -43.46
C LEU A 11 -8.55 -14.57 -42.53
N LEU A 12 -8.13 -14.24 -41.29
CA LEU A 12 -8.86 -13.35 -40.39
C LEU A 12 -8.98 -11.99 -41.06
N THR A 13 -10.05 -11.86 -41.83
CA THR A 13 -10.54 -10.60 -42.38
C THR A 13 -10.82 -9.71 -41.19
N SER A 14 -10.01 -8.66 -41.04
CA SER A 14 -10.24 -7.57 -40.10
C SER A 14 -11.60 -6.95 -40.41
N GLN A 15 -12.65 -7.39 -39.71
CA GLN A 15 -13.92 -6.68 -39.75
C GLN A 15 -13.67 -5.24 -39.28
N PRO A 16 -14.16 -4.23 -40.01
CA PRO A 16 -14.09 -2.84 -39.57
C PRO A 16 -14.99 -2.70 -38.34
N THR A 17 -14.38 -2.82 -37.17
CA THR A 17 -15.07 -2.64 -35.90
C THR A 17 -15.37 -1.16 -35.68
N SER A 18 -16.63 -0.87 -35.37
CA SER A 18 -17.26 0.39 -34.97
C SER A 18 -17.69 1.35 -36.08
N ASN A 19 -18.88 1.08 -36.66
CA ASN A 19 -19.73 2.09 -37.29
C ASN A 19 -20.37 3.00 -36.22
N LEU A 20 -19.56 3.62 -35.36
CA LEU A 20 -20.07 4.63 -34.44
C LEU A 20 -20.19 5.95 -35.20
N SER A 21 -21.29 6.66 -35.02
CA SER A 21 -21.37 8.05 -35.47
C SER A 21 -20.41 8.92 -34.64
N SER A 22 -19.97 10.05 -35.20
CA SER A 22 -19.09 11.00 -34.50
C SER A 22 -19.69 11.48 -33.18
N ASP A 23 -21.02 11.63 -33.12
CA ASP A 23 -21.73 12.07 -31.92
C ASP A 23 -21.74 10.98 -30.84
N GLU A 24 -21.94 9.72 -31.22
CA GLU A 24 -21.88 8.58 -30.29
C GLU A 24 -20.46 8.38 -29.75
N GLU A 25 -19.44 8.50 -30.61
CA GLU A 25 -18.04 8.39 -30.19
C GLU A 25 -17.70 9.47 -29.16
N SER A 26 -18.02 10.74 -29.45
CA SER A 26 -17.83 11.86 -28.53
C SER A 26 -18.54 11.64 -27.18
N HIS A 27 -19.81 11.19 -27.22
CA HIS A 27 -20.56 10.89 -26.00
C HIS A 27 -19.93 9.77 -25.16
N LEU A 28 -19.43 8.72 -25.80
CA LEU A 28 -18.76 7.61 -25.12
C LEU A 28 -17.41 8.02 -24.53
N GLU A 29 -16.67 8.91 -25.20
CA GLU A 29 -15.43 9.49 -24.66
C GLU A 29 -15.70 10.34 -23.42
N GLU A 30 -16.73 11.20 -23.44
CA GLU A 30 -17.15 11.98 -22.28
C GLU A 30 -17.57 11.08 -21.11
N LEU A 31 -18.35 10.04 -21.40
CA LEU A 31 -18.78 9.07 -20.39
C LEU A 31 -17.58 8.32 -19.79
N LEU A 32 -16.60 7.95 -20.62
CA LEU A 32 -15.37 7.30 -20.16
C LEU A 32 -14.57 8.25 -19.27
N ALA A 33 -14.36 9.50 -19.70
CA ALA A 33 -13.65 10.51 -18.92
C ALA A 33 -14.35 10.75 -17.57
N HIS A 34 -15.68 10.84 -17.56
CA HIS A 34 -16.47 10.93 -16.34
C HIS A 34 -16.25 9.73 -15.42
N LYS A 35 -16.28 8.51 -15.97
CA LYS A 35 -16.10 7.30 -15.17
C LYS A 35 -14.69 7.16 -14.61
N LEU A 36 -13.66 7.59 -15.33
CA LEU A 36 -12.27 7.54 -14.85
C LEU A 36 -11.91 8.69 -13.90
N ARG A 37 -12.77 9.71 -13.77
CA ARG A 37 -12.55 10.87 -12.90
C ARG A 37 -12.24 10.45 -11.45
N GLY A 38 -11.25 11.12 -10.86
CA GLY A 38 -10.84 10.92 -9.47
C GLY A 38 -9.76 9.86 -9.27
N ILE A 39 -9.43 9.08 -10.31
CA ILE A 39 -8.26 8.20 -10.29
C ILE A 39 -7.00 9.07 -10.40
N PRO A 40 -5.99 8.91 -9.52
CA PRO A 40 -4.75 9.68 -9.62
C PRO A 40 -4.02 9.45 -10.96
N ASN A 41 -3.43 10.52 -11.50
CA ASN A 41 -2.56 10.42 -12.67
C ASN A 41 -1.47 9.36 -12.43
N HIS A 42 -1.14 8.59 -13.47
CA HIS A 42 -0.17 7.50 -13.46
C HIS A 42 -0.55 6.26 -12.61
N HIS A 43 -1.72 6.24 -11.95
CA HIS A 43 -2.18 5.04 -11.24
C HIS A 43 -2.64 3.94 -12.19
N ILE A 44 -3.27 4.35 -13.30
CA ILE A 44 -3.61 3.51 -14.45
C ILE A 44 -3.02 4.15 -15.71
N PRO A 45 -2.76 3.36 -16.78
CA PRO A 45 -2.38 3.92 -18.08
C PRO A 45 -3.45 4.88 -18.60
N ALA A 46 -3.07 5.82 -19.46
CA ALA A 46 -4.03 6.63 -20.20
C ALA A 46 -4.85 5.71 -21.14
N ILE A 47 -6.07 5.42 -20.71
CA ILE A 47 -7.03 4.55 -21.39
C ILE A 47 -7.94 5.41 -22.26
N THR A 48 -8.02 5.07 -23.53
CA THR A 48 -8.92 5.68 -24.51
C THR A 48 -10.15 4.81 -24.75
N LEU A 49 -11.16 5.34 -25.44
CA LEU A 49 -12.31 4.54 -25.87
C LEU A 49 -11.85 3.38 -26.77
N ARG A 50 -10.93 3.65 -27.69
CA ARG A 50 -10.31 2.64 -28.57
C ARG A 50 -9.61 1.52 -27.79
N ASP A 51 -8.94 1.85 -26.69
CA ASP A 51 -8.31 0.85 -25.82
C ASP A 51 -9.33 -0.11 -25.21
N ILE A 52 -10.52 0.38 -24.85
CA ILE A 52 -11.62 -0.42 -24.31
C ILE A 52 -12.24 -1.30 -25.40
N LEU A 53 -12.57 -0.70 -26.55
CA LEU A 53 -13.20 -1.42 -27.67
C LEU A 53 -12.34 -2.57 -28.17
N HIS A 54 -11.01 -2.36 -28.28
CA HIS A 54 -10.08 -3.39 -28.70
C HIS A 54 -9.46 -4.20 -27.55
N ARG A 55 -9.86 -3.94 -26.30
CA ARG A 55 -9.33 -4.61 -25.10
C ARG A 55 -7.80 -4.67 -25.08
N THR A 56 -7.16 -3.53 -25.37
CA THR A 56 -5.69 -3.45 -25.46
C THR A 56 -5.04 -3.81 -24.13
N PRO A 57 -3.74 -4.14 -24.10
CA PRO A 57 -3.03 -4.46 -22.86
C PRO A 57 -3.16 -3.40 -21.75
N LYS A 58 -3.42 -2.13 -22.10
CA LYS A 58 -3.67 -1.04 -21.14
C LYS A 58 -4.89 -1.28 -20.24
N THR A 59 -5.87 -2.07 -20.71
CA THR A 59 -7.07 -2.43 -19.93
C THR A 59 -6.79 -3.50 -18.86
N LYS A 60 -5.64 -4.19 -18.96
CA LYS A 60 -5.20 -5.23 -18.01
C LYS A 60 -4.30 -4.62 -16.93
N LEU A 61 -4.94 -4.13 -15.87
CA LEU A 61 -4.27 -3.43 -14.78
C LEU A 61 -3.66 -4.42 -13.77
N ALA A 62 -2.34 -4.67 -13.84
CA ALA A 62 -1.72 -5.68 -12.97
C ALA A 62 -1.69 -5.30 -11.47
N ASN A 63 -1.86 -4.01 -11.14
CA ASN A 63 -1.96 -3.51 -9.77
C ASN A 63 -3.39 -3.58 -9.19
N ILE A 64 -4.36 -4.09 -9.95
CA ILE A 64 -5.77 -4.22 -9.58
C ILE A 64 -6.19 -5.70 -9.56
N PRO A 65 -6.94 -6.16 -8.54
CA PRO A 65 -7.46 -7.52 -8.50
C PRO A 65 -8.35 -7.85 -9.71
N PRO A 66 -8.27 -9.07 -10.28
CA PRO A 66 -9.03 -9.45 -11.47
C PRO A 66 -10.56 -9.34 -11.30
N ASP A 67 -11.07 -9.54 -10.09
CA ASP A 67 -12.49 -9.53 -9.77
C ASP A 67 -13.10 -8.12 -9.66
N ILE A 68 -12.25 -7.09 -9.48
CA ILE A 68 -12.62 -5.68 -9.52
C ILE A 68 -11.85 -4.94 -10.62
N ASN A 69 -11.68 -5.59 -11.78
CA ASN A 69 -10.97 -5.05 -12.93
C ASN A 69 -11.65 -3.78 -13.52
N LEU A 70 -11.05 -3.24 -14.59
CA LEU A 70 -11.54 -2.02 -15.23
C LEU A 70 -13.00 -2.14 -15.71
N GLU A 71 -13.41 -3.27 -16.27
CA GLU A 71 -14.78 -3.48 -16.71
C GLU A 71 -15.76 -3.40 -15.52
N TRP A 72 -15.44 -4.14 -14.44
CA TRP A 72 -16.24 -4.11 -13.22
C TRP A 72 -16.32 -2.69 -12.66
N PHE A 73 -15.20 -1.96 -12.62
CA PHE A 73 -15.13 -0.59 -12.13
C PHE A 73 -16.03 0.35 -12.95
N LEU A 74 -15.93 0.31 -14.28
CA LEU A 74 -16.74 1.14 -15.17
C LEU A 74 -18.24 0.84 -15.02
N ARG A 75 -18.63 -0.43 -14.88
CA ARG A 75 -20.02 -0.84 -14.65
C ARG A 75 -20.57 -0.34 -13.32
N ASN A 76 -19.74 -0.35 -12.26
CA ASN A 76 -20.17 -0.02 -10.90
C ASN A 76 -19.87 1.42 -10.47
N ARG A 77 -19.38 2.28 -11.37
CA ARG A 77 -18.93 3.64 -11.02
C ARG A 77 -19.97 4.47 -10.26
N SER A 78 -21.23 4.44 -10.70
CA SER A 78 -22.33 5.19 -10.06
C SER A 78 -22.55 4.74 -8.61
N THR A 79 -22.46 3.44 -8.33
CA THR A 79 -22.55 2.90 -6.96
C THR A 79 -21.39 3.36 -6.10
N ILE A 80 -20.17 3.45 -6.65
CA ILE A 80 -19.00 3.98 -5.94
C ILE A 80 -19.20 5.47 -5.60
N ASP A 81 -19.78 6.24 -6.53
CA ASP A 81 -20.00 7.68 -6.34
C ASP A 81 -21.09 8.04 -5.33
N LYS A 82 -22.02 7.12 -5.00
CA LYS A 82 -23.07 7.33 -3.98
C LYS A 82 -22.53 7.82 -2.64
N HIS A 83 -21.31 7.42 -2.29
CA HIS A 83 -20.64 7.81 -1.04
C HIS A 83 -19.44 8.72 -1.29
N ASN A 84 -19.44 9.52 -2.36
CA ASN A 84 -18.37 10.44 -2.72
C ASN A 84 -16.99 9.77 -2.70
N ASN A 85 -16.90 8.57 -3.28
CA ASN A 85 -15.65 7.79 -3.33
C ASN A 85 -15.04 7.46 -1.95
N THR A 86 -15.84 7.52 -0.88
CA THR A 86 -15.38 7.25 0.49
C THR A 86 -15.73 5.82 0.87
N PRO A 87 -14.75 5.04 1.37
CA PRO A 87 -15.04 3.69 1.84
C PRO A 87 -15.77 3.77 3.18
N LEU A 88 -16.74 2.89 3.39
CA LEU A 88 -17.48 2.77 4.66
C LEU A 88 -17.00 1.52 5.42
N LYS A 89 -17.04 1.59 6.75
CA LYS A 89 -16.76 0.46 7.66
C LYS A 89 -18.03 -0.30 8.03
N ASP A 90 -18.93 -0.43 7.06
CA ASP A 90 -20.23 -1.07 7.22
C ASP A 90 -20.53 -1.84 5.93
N ASP A 91 -20.35 -3.16 6.00
CA ASP A 91 -20.53 -4.06 4.86
C ASP A 91 -22.01 -4.15 4.41
N GLN A 92 -22.97 -3.75 5.28
CA GLN A 92 -24.39 -3.66 4.92
C GLN A 92 -24.68 -2.39 4.13
N ALA A 93 -24.03 -1.28 4.48
CA ALA A 93 -24.20 0.00 3.79
C ALA A 93 -23.39 0.06 2.47
N GLN A 94 -22.22 -0.56 2.43
CA GLN A 94 -21.35 -0.58 1.25
C GLN A 94 -20.78 -1.98 1.02
N HIS A 95 -21.10 -2.56 -0.13
CA HIS A 95 -20.60 -3.89 -0.50
C HIS A 95 -19.05 -3.94 -0.48
N PRO A 96 -18.42 -5.00 0.07
CA PRO A 96 -16.97 -5.07 0.21
C PRO A 96 -16.16 -4.86 -1.08
N SER A 97 -16.68 -5.26 -2.24
CA SER A 97 -16.03 -5.01 -3.54
C SER A 97 -15.97 -3.52 -3.90
N ILE A 98 -16.96 -2.72 -3.49
CA ILE A 98 -16.96 -1.26 -3.68
C ILE A 98 -15.88 -0.64 -2.79
N THR A 99 -15.83 -1.04 -1.52
CA THR A 99 -14.77 -0.62 -0.59
C THR A 99 -13.39 -0.97 -1.15
N ARG A 100 -13.19 -2.21 -1.63
CA ARG A 100 -11.94 -2.65 -2.27
C ARG A 100 -11.62 -1.78 -3.48
N ALA A 101 -12.57 -1.56 -4.38
CA ALA A 101 -12.35 -0.73 -5.56
C ALA A 101 -11.91 0.70 -5.20
N ILE A 102 -12.48 1.31 -4.16
CA ILE A 102 -12.04 2.63 -3.68
C ILE A 102 -10.57 2.63 -3.26
N PHE A 103 -10.12 1.61 -2.51
CA PHE A 103 -8.72 1.47 -2.10
C PHE A 103 -7.79 1.17 -3.29
N PHE A 104 -8.18 0.24 -4.17
CA PHE A 104 -7.33 -0.21 -5.29
C PHE A 104 -7.23 0.81 -6.42
N TYR A 105 -8.30 1.55 -6.72
CA TYR A 105 -8.30 2.65 -7.69
C TYR A 105 -7.87 3.99 -7.08
N ARG A 106 -7.60 4.03 -5.76
CA ARG A 106 -7.14 5.22 -5.03
C ARG A 106 -8.10 6.41 -5.14
N LEU A 107 -9.39 6.14 -5.15
CA LEU A 107 -10.41 7.18 -5.32
C LEU A 107 -10.56 8.08 -4.08
N SER A 108 -10.14 7.59 -2.91
CA SER A 108 -10.12 8.35 -1.67
C SER A 108 -8.69 8.80 -1.35
N THR A 109 -8.48 10.10 -1.24
CA THR A 109 -7.17 10.67 -0.88
C THR A 109 -6.72 10.28 0.52
N THR A 110 -7.66 9.94 1.41
CA THR A 110 -7.38 9.53 2.79
C THR A 110 -7.21 8.03 2.95
N HIS A 111 -7.86 7.20 2.11
CA HIS A 111 -7.87 5.73 2.22
C HIS A 111 -7.05 5.07 1.11
N GLN A 112 -5.74 5.17 1.23
CA GLN A 112 -4.82 4.58 0.28
C GLN A 112 -3.54 4.11 0.95
N PHE A 113 -2.83 3.23 0.26
CA PHE A 113 -1.57 2.66 0.75
C PHE A 113 -0.34 3.43 0.27
N GLN A 114 -0.52 4.51 -0.50
CA GLN A 114 0.58 5.28 -1.08
C GLN A 114 1.04 6.38 -0.12
N ARG A 115 2.35 6.45 0.10
CA ARG A 115 3.00 7.38 1.04
C ARG A 115 2.87 8.85 0.69
N TYR A 116 2.70 9.25 -0.57
CA TYR A 116 2.77 10.67 -0.95
C TYR A 116 1.69 11.55 -0.27
N HIS A 117 0.72 10.92 0.39
CA HIS A 117 -0.25 11.60 1.24
C HIS A 117 0.17 11.61 2.71
N ASP A 118 0.06 12.80 3.32
CA ASP A 118 0.37 13.07 4.72
C ASP A 118 -0.19 12.02 5.68
N THR A 119 -1.45 11.64 5.51
CA THR A 119 -2.14 10.64 6.33
C THR A 119 -1.39 9.31 6.33
N THR A 120 -1.02 8.79 5.15
CA THR A 120 -0.27 7.53 5.04
C THR A 120 1.09 7.63 5.73
N ARG A 121 1.81 8.76 5.56
CA ARG A 121 3.11 8.99 6.23
C ARG A 121 2.99 8.93 7.73
N TRP A 122 2.00 9.63 8.30
CA TRP A 122 1.76 9.63 9.74
C TRP A 122 1.38 8.24 10.24
N ASN A 123 0.52 7.53 9.50
CA ASN A 123 0.12 6.17 9.85
C ASN A 123 1.31 5.21 9.86
N LEU A 124 2.25 5.35 8.93
CA LEU A 124 3.49 4.57 8.92
C LEU A 124 4.36 4.85 10.15
N TYR A 125 4.55 6.12 10.52
CA TYR A 125 5.32 6.48 11.72
C TYR A 125 4.66 5.95 13.00
N ILE A 126 3.36 6.18 13.16
CA ILE A 126 2.60 5.74 14.34
C ILE A 126 2.62 4.22 14.45
N ALA A 127 2.32 3.51 13.35
CA ALA A 127 2.33 2.05 13.34
C ALA A 127 3.71 1.50 13.72
N THR A 128 4.78 2.05 13.14
CA THR A 128 6.15 1.61 13.41
C THR A 128 6.55 1.87 14.87
N ALA A 129 6.26 3.06 15.40
CA ALA A 129 6.59 3.44 16.77
C ALA A 129 5.84 2.58 17.81
N LEU A 130 4.53 2.42 17.64
CA LEU A 130 3.71 1.63 18.56
C LEU A 130 4.08 0.15 18.55
N LEU A 131 4.34 -0.43 17.36
CA LEU A 131 4.77 -1.83 17.24
C LEU A 131 6.16 -2.06 17.82
N THR A 132 7.06 -1.10 17.63
CA THR A 132 8.39 -1.08 18.23
C THR A 132 8.30 -1.16 19.75
N GLN A 133 7.57 -0.24 20.37
CA GLN A 133 7.43 -0.19 21.83
C GLN A 133 6.74 -1.44 22.39
N HIS A 134 5.74 -1.97 21.70
CA HIS A 134 5.08 -3.24 22.06
C HIS A 134 6.00 -4.46 21.95
N THR A 135 6.96 -4.47 21.02
CA THR A 135 7.91 -5.58 20.87
C THR A 135 8.97 -5.55 21.97
N LEU A 136 9.45 -4.36 22.34
CA LEU A 136 10.45 -4.20 23.39
C LEU A 136 9.93 -4.58 24.78
N THR A 137 8.69 -4.18 25.09
CA THR A 137 8.03 -4.55 26.35
C THR A 137 7.89 -6.06 26.51
N LYS A 138 7.69 -6.81 25.41
CA LYS A 138 7.65 -8.28 25.44
C LYS A 138 8.99 -8.94 25.69
N HIS A 139 10.09 -8.39 25.17
CA HIS A 139 11.41 -8.99 25.29
C HIS A 139 12.19 -8.53 26.54
N GLY A 140 11.75 -7.45 27.19
CA GLY A 140 12.35 -6.97 28.44
C GLY A 140 11.95 -7.75 29.70
N THR A 141 11.00 -8.70 29.60
CA THR A 141 10.60 -9.56 30.72
C THR A 141 11.46 -10.82 30.77
N THR A 142 12.77 -10.65 30.94
CA THR A 142 13.60 -11.77 31.42
C THR A 142 13.18 -12.01 32.88
N PRO A 143 12.89 -13.25 33.31
CA PRO A 143 12.61 -13.54 34.71
C PRO A 143 13.90 -13.34 35.51
N ALA A 144 14.11 -12.10 35.96
CA ALA A 144 15.19 -11.78 36.86
C ALA A 144 14.89 -12.47 38.20
N SER A 145 15.91 -13.20 38.64
CA SER A 145 16.08 -13.86 39.93
C SER A 145 15.30 -13.20 41.09
N PRO A 146 14.73 -13.98 42.02
CA PRO A 146 14.02 -13.46 43.19
C PRO A 146 15.02 -12.83 44.18
N SER A 147 15.43 -11.59 43.95
CA SER A 147 16.08 -10.78 44.99
C SER A 147 15.02 -9.92 45.66
N ASN A 148 14.68 -10.30 46.89
CA ASN A 148 13.86 -9.54 47.82
C ASN A 148 14.41 -8.12 48.00
N THR A 149 13.75 -7.12 47.42
CA THR A 149 13.77 -5.76 47.96
C THR A 149 12.61 -4.95 47.36
N ASP A 150 11.73 -4.49 48.24
CA ASP A 150 10.60 -3.60 47.97
C ASP A 150 11.00 -2.42 47.09
N THR A 151 10.76 -2.54 45.79
CA THR A 151 10.67 -1.40 44.89
C THR A 151 9.43 -1.58 44.07
N ARG A 152 8.51 -0.63 44.24
CA ARG A 152 7.22 -0.49 43.55
C ARG A 152 7.41 -0.61 42.04
N ILE A 153 7.33 -1.85 41.52
CA ILE A 153 7.41 -2.15 40.10
C ILE A 153 6.21 -1.48 39.46
N GLN A 154 6.43 -0.32 38.83
CA GLN A 154 5.49 0.25 37.90
C GLN A 154 5.38 -0.74 36.74
N LYS A 155 4.36 -1.61 36.80
CA LYS A 155 3.94 -2.43 35.65
C LYS A 155 3.63 -1.47 34.52
N THR A 156 4.61 -1.24 33.67
CA THR A 156 4.42 -0.52 32.42
C THR A 156 3.69 -1.47 31.51
N GLU A 157 2.36 -1.40 31.53
CA GLU A 157 1.53 -2.15 30.60
C GLU A 157 2.00 -1.89 29.16
N PRO A 158 1.94 -2.90 28.28
CA PRO A 158 2.28 -2.70 26.89
C PRO A 158 1.41 -1.56 26.33
N PRO A 159 2.01 -0.63 25.56
CA PRO A 159 1.36 0.63 25.16
C PRO A 159 0.14 0.43 24.28
N ILE A 160 -0.02 -0.77 23.68
CA ILE A 160 -1.12 -1.12 22.80
C ILE A 160 -1.56 -2.57 23.05
N SER A 161 -2.85 -2.82 22.81
CA SER A 161 -3.41 -4.18 22.87
C SER A 161 -2.84 -5.09 21.77
N ARG A 162 -2.93 -6.42 21.96
CA ARG A 162 -2.56 -7.40 20.93
C ARG A 162 -3.37 -7.23 19.63
N ALA A 163 -4.65 -6.85 19.75
CA ALA A 163 -5.52 -6.61 18.59
C ALA A 163 -5.02 -5.39 17.78
N SER A 164 -4.68 -4.31 18.47
CA SER A 164 -4.09 -3.12 17.86
C SER A 164 -2.75 -3.42 17.18
N ALA A 165 -1.88 -4.22 17.82
CA ALA A 165 -0.63 -4.65 17.21
C ALA A 165 -0.88 -5.43 15.91
N ARG A 166 -1.79 -6.42 15.91
CA ARG A 166 -2.17 -7.18 14.71
C ARG A 166 -2.70 -6.27 13.60
N PHE A 167 -3.54 -5.30 13.96
CA PHE A 167 -4.12 -4.34 13.04
C PHE A 167 -3.03 -3.50 12.35
N LEU A 168 -2.12 -2.92 13.14
CA LEU A 168 -0.99 -2.13 12.62
C LEU A 168 -0.05 -2.98 11.76
N THR A 169 0.24 -4.22 12.14
CA THR A 169 1.05 -5.14 11.34
C THR A 169 0.41 -5.43 9.97
N ARG A 170 -0.91 -5.65 9.93
CA ARG A 170 -1.64 -5.88 8.67
C ARG A 170 -1.64 -4.64 7.77
N TYR A 171 -1.77 -3.44 8.36
CA TYR A 171 -1.63 -2.19 7.64
C TYR A 171 -0.24 -2.06 7.00
N LEU A 172 0.83 -2.27 7.77
CA LEU A 172 2.19 -2.22 7.24
C LEU A 172 2.43 -3.25 6.14
N ALA A 173 1.91 -4.47 6.30
CA ALA A 173 2.00 -5.50 5.26
C ALA A 173 1.31 -5.08 3.95
N ALA A 174 0.13 -4.45 4.04
CA ALA A 174 -0.60 -3.93 2.88
C ALA A 174 0.18 -2.80 2.16
N VAL A 175 0.79 -1.88 2.92
CA VAL A 175 1.65 -0.84 2.33
C VAL A 175 2.86 -1.45 1.63
N LEU A 176 3.55 -2.41 2.25
CA LEU A 176 4.70 -3.05 1.62
C LEU A 176 4.34 -3.82 0.36
N GLU A 177 3.19 -4.50 0.33
CA GLU A 177 2.67 -5.17 -0.86
C GLU A 177 2.41 -4.17 -2.00
N GLN A 178 1.88 -2.98 -1.69
CA GLN A 178 1.66 -1.91 -2.68
C GLN A 178 2.95 -1.43 -3.34
N HIS A 179 4.07 -1.48 -2.62
CA HIS A 179 5.37 -1.00 -3.08
C HIS A 179 6.26 -2.13 -3.64
N ARG A 180 5.70 -3.33 -3.88
CA ARG A 180 6.42 -4.39 -4.59
C ARG A 180 6.63 -4.00 -6.06
N PRO A 181 7.77 -4.39 -6.67
CA PRO A 181 7.99 -4.19 -8.10
C PRO A 181 6.89 -4.82 -8.94
N PHE A 182 6.52 -4.14 -10.03
CA PHE A 182 5.47 -4.57 -10.96
C PHE A 182 5.76 -5.94 -11.61
N HIS A 183 7.04 -6.30 -11.77
CA HIS A 183 7.45 -7.56 -12.40
C HIS A 183 7.42 -8.78 -11.46
N HIS A 184 6.92 -8.64 -10.23
CA HIS A 184 6.83 -9.79 -9.34
C HIS A 184 5.65 -10.69 -9.77
N PRO A 185 5.88 -11.96 -10.13
CA PRO A 185 4.84 -12.84 -10.71
C PRO A 185 3.71 -13.18 -9.73
N SER A 186 3.91 -12.92 -8.43
CA SER A 186 2.82 -12.96 -7.46
C SER A 186 2.01 -11.67 -7.54
N ASN A 187 0.98 -11.64 -8.39
CA ASN A 187 -0.16 -10.72 -8.28
C ASN A 187 -0.99 -11.05 -7.02
N SER A 188 -0.32 -11.30 -5.88
CA SER A 188 -1.00 -11.50 -4.61
C SER A 188 -1.49 -10.14 -4.15
N PHE A 189 -2.80 -9.98 -4.08
CA PHE A 189 -3.47 -8.85 -3.44
C PHE A 189 -3.76 -9.13 -1.96
N THR A 190 -3.17 -10.19 -1.43
CA THR A 190 -3.52 -10.85 -0.18
C THR A 190 -3.36 -9.93 1.03
N ALA A 191 -2.27 -9.16 1.10
CA ALA A 191 -2.03 -8.30 2.27
C ALA A 191 -2.99 -7.10 2.28
N ARG A 192 -3.15 -6.43 1.13
CA ARG A 192 -4.11 -5.33 0.95
C ARG A 192 -5.55 -5.79 1.20
N ASP A 193 -5.98 -6.90 0.61
CA ASP A 193 -7.33 -7.45 0.83
C ASP A 193 -7.55 -7.90 2.27
N SER A 194 -6.54 -8.54 2.88
CA SER A 194 -6.60 -8.91 4.30
C SER A 194 -6.72 -7.67 5.19
N PHE A 195 -6.03 -6.58 4.89
CA PHE A 195 -6.14 -5.35 5.66
C PHE A 195 -7.49 -4.67 5.44
N ILE A 196 -7.99 -4.56 4.20
CA ILE A 196 -9.27 -3.89 3.92
C ILE A 196 -10.42 -4.58 4.67
N ARG A 197 -10.46 -5.93 4.64
CA ARG A 197 -11.44 -6.71 5.41
C ARG A 197 -11.31 -6.55 6.92
N LEU A 198 -10.08 -6.50 7.43
CA LEU A 198 -9.84 -6.25 8.86
C LEU A 198 -10.23 -4.81 9.23
N TRP A 199 -9.95 -3.85 8.37
CA TRP A 199 -10.33 -2.45 8.57
C TRP A 199 -11.84 -2.31 8.64
N SER A 200 -12.60 -2.82 7.65
CA SER A 200 -14.06 -2.67 7.60
C SER A 200 -14.74 -3.27 8.83
N SER A 201 -14.26 -4.40 9.34
CA SER A 201 -14.83 -5.10 10.50
C SER A 201 -14.30 -4.66 11.87
N SER A 202 -13.29 -3.79 11.93
CA SER A 202 -12.65 -3.42 13.21
C SER A 202 -13.11 -2.06 13.75
N VAL A 203 -12.97 -1.88 15.07
CA VAL A 203 -13.11 -0.58 15.72
C VAL A 203 -11.93 0.37 15.46
N HIS A 204 -10.81 -0.13 14.92
CA HIS A 204 -9.60 0.66 14.70
C HIS A 204 -9.67 1.42 13.38
N ASP A 205 -9.34 2.71 13.40
CA ASP A 205 -9.27 3.52 12.19
C ASP A 205 -8.00 4.38 12.15
N LEU A 206 -7.24 4.24 11.08
CA LEU A 206 -6.02 4.99 10.82
C LEU A 206 -6.27 6.23 9.95
N PHE A 207 -7.43 6.35 9.32
CA PHE A 207 -7.68 7.37 8.29
C PHE A 207 -8.48 8.56 8.82
N ALA A 208 -8.99 8.49 10.05
CA ALA A 208 -9.81 9.51 10.69
C ALA A 208 -9.03 10.55 11.52
N ILE A 209 -7.91 11.07 11.02
CA ILE A 209 -7.17 12.14 11.72
C ILE A 209 -7.89 13.48 11.52
N ARG A 210 -8.80 13.81 12.45
CA ARG A 210 -9.68 14.98 12.33
C ARG A 210 -9.19 16.25 13.00
N ARG A 211 -8.27 16.17 13.98
CA ARG A 211 -7.89 17.33 14.80
C ARG A 211 -6.63 18.04 14.28
N SER A 212 -6.73 19.36 14.08
CA SER A 212 -5.64 20.21 13.58
C SER A 212 -4.41 20.24 14.49
N TRP A 213 -4.61 20.19 15.82
CA TRP A 213 -3.49 20.13 16.77
C TRP A 213 -2.71 18.82 16.67
N ALA A 214 -3.40 17.69 16.47
CA ALA A 214 -2.78 16.39 16.31
C ALA A 214 -1.95 16.37 15.02
N ARG A 215 -2.48 16.96 13.94
CA ARG A 215 -1.75 17.19 12.68
C ARG A 215 -0.44 17.94 12.89
N LYS A 216 -0.48 19.09 13.59
CA LYS A 216 0.72 19.89 13.90
C LYS A 216 1.72 19.12 14.75
N ALA A 217 1.25 18.38 15.76
CA ALA A 217 2.12 17.54 16.59
C ALA A 217 2.81 16.44 15.76
N MET A 218 2.07 15.71 14.93
CA MET A 218 2.63 14.68 14.04
C MET A 218 3.61 15.25 13.03
N GLN A 219 3.33 16.44 12.47
CA GLN A 219 4.25 17.09 11.55
C GLN A 219 5.59 17.44 12.21
N ARG A 220 5.56 17.95 13.45
CA ARG A 220 6.79 18.22 14.23
C ARG A 220 7.55 16.92 14.53
N CYS A 221 6.86 15.88 14.99
CA CYS A 221 7.46 14.57 15.24
C CYS A 221 8.06 13.97 13.96
N ALA A 222 7.35 14.02 12.84
CA ALA A 222 7.82 13.50 11.56
C ALA A 222 9.10 14.19 11.08
N LYS A 223 9.22 15.51 11.27
CA LYS A 223 10.46 16.25 10.94
C LYS A 223 11.65 15.78 11.78
N ARG A 224 11.44 15.53 13.08
CA ARG A 224 12.47 15.01 13.98
C ARG A 224 12.87 13.58 13.58
N VAL A 225 11.89 12.70 13.43
CA VAL A 225 12.09 11.28 13.06
C VAL A 225 12.77 11.14 11.70
N ALA A 226 12.49 12.02 10.73
CA ALA A 226 13.13 11.98 9.43
C ALA A 226 14.67 12.09 9.51
N ARG A 227 15.20 12.96 10.39
CA ARG A 227 16.65 13.10 10.60
C ARG A 227 17.26 11.86 11.24
N GLU A 228 16.58 11.30 12.24
CA GLU A 228 17.02 10.07 12.89
C GLU A 228 17.04 8.89 11.90
N TRP A 229 16.09 8.85 10.97
CA TRP A 229 16.03 7.84 9.93
C TRP A 229 17.17 7.96 8.92
N GLU A 230 17.58 9.17 8.54
CA GLU A 230 18.74 9.37 7.65
C GLU A 230 20.02 8.78 8.24
N VAL A 231 20.28 9.03 9.53
CA VAL A 231 21.42 8.45 10.27
C VAL A 231 21.31 6.92 10.29
N GLU A 232 20.11 6.40 10.54
CA GLU A 232 19.90 4.97 10.60
C GLU A 232 20.02 4.31 9.21
N PHE A 233 19.69 5.00 8.12
CA PHE A 233 19.95 4.53 6.75
C PHE A 233 21.43 4.51 6.40
N GLU A 234 22.21 5.51 6.83
CA GLU A 234 23.67 5.47 6.69
C GLU A 234 24.25 4.26 7.40
N ARG A 235 23.82 4.05 8.64
CA ARG A 235 24.26 2.92 9.43
C ARG A 235 23.87 1.60 8.78
N ALA A 236 22.61 1.43 8.37
CA ALA A 236 22.16 0.23 7.68
C ALA A 236 22.94 -0.02 6.37
N ARG A 237 23.31 1.05 5.65
CA ARG A 237 24.12 0.96 4.44
C ARG A 237 25.56 0.52 4.74
N ALA A 238 26.16 1.03 5.81
CA ALA A 238 27.48 0.62 6.28
C ALA A 238 27.48 -0.85 6.76
N GLU A 239 26.49 -1.25 7.56
CA GLU A 239 26.38 -2.60 8.12
C GLU A 239 26.04 -3.66 7.05
N MET A 240 25.14 -3.37 6.10
CA MET A 240 24.71 -4.32 5.07
C MET A 240 25.54 -4.29 3.78
N GLY A 241 26.36 -3.26 3.61
CA GLY A 241 26.96 -2.89 2.33
C GLY A 241 25.95 -2.36 1.31
N SER A 242 26.41 -1.57 0.33
CA SER A 242 25.55 -0.88 -0.64
C SER A 242 24.58 -1.83 -1.37
N ARG A 243 25.06 -2.98 -1.86
CA ARG A 243 24.22 -3.96 -2.59
C ARG A 243 23.18 -4.63 -1.70
N GLY A 244 23.50 -4.86 -0.42
CA GLY A 244 22.58 -5.42 0.57
C GLY A 244 21.52 -4.42 1.01
N TYR A 245 21.92 -3.15 1.14
CA TYR A 245 21.03 -2.04 1.45
C TYR A 245 19.98 -1.82 0.35
N TRP A 246 20.40 -1.60 -0.89
CA TRP A 246 19.45 -1.29 -1.99
C TRP A 246 18.42 -2.40 -2.22
N ARG A 247 18.87 -3.65 -2.09
CA ARG A 247 18.05 -4.86 -2.13
C ARG A 247 16.90 -4.86 -1.14
N ARG A 248 17.20 -4.50 0.12
CA ARG A 248 16.32 -4.75 1.27
C ARG A 248 15.58 -3.49 1.71
N VAL A 249 16.28 -2.36 1.73
CA VAL A 249 15.83 -1.08 2.31
C VAL A 249 15.70 -0.01 1.24
N GLY A 250 16.71 0.16 0.38
CA GLY A 250 16.78 1.31 -0.52
C GLY A 250 15.58 1.46 -1.48
N ARG A 251 14.96 0.37 -1.93
CA ARG A 251 13.73 0.43 -2.75
C ARG A 251 12.52 1.07 -2.04
N PHE A 252 12.54 1.06 -0.71
CA PHE A 252 11.50 1.66 0.11
C PHE A 252 11.84 3.13 0.45
N GLU A 253 13.07 3.56 0.19
CA GLU A 253 13.53 4.94 0.40
C GLU A 253 12.81 5.90 -0.56
N GLY A 254 12.25 6.98 -0.01
CA GLY A 254 11.37 7.89 -0.74
C GLY A 254 9.94 7.38 -0.93
N SER A 255 9.71 6.07 -0.96
CA SER A 255 8.41 5.47 -1.29
C SER A 255 7.61 5.00 -0.07
N VAL A 256 8.24 4.42 0.96
CA VAL A 256 7.63 4.05 2.26
C VAL A 256 8.30 4.82 3.40
N VAL A 257 9.61 5.00 3.29
CA VAL A 257 10.42 5.72 4.27
C VAL A 257 10.89 7.07 3.71
N PRO A 258 11.13 8.11 4.54
CA PRO A 258 11.86 9.30 4.11
C PRO A 258 13.10 8.93 3.32
N GLY A 259 13.24 9.53 2.14
CA GLY A 259 14.47 9.45 1.38
C GLY A 259 15.23 10.74 1.46
N ARG A 260 16.53 10.67 1.16
CA ARG A 260 17.38 11.85 1.11
C ARG A 260 16.88 12.86 0.08
N VAL A 261 16.98 14.13 0.44
CA VAL A 261 16.88 15.23 -0.51
C VAL A 261 18.04 15.08 -1.51
N GLY A 262 17.73 14.78 -2.78
CA GLY A 262 18.72 14.66 -3.86
C GLY A 262 18.98 13.24 -4.38
N CYS A 263 18.50 12.18 -3.71
CA CYS A 263 18.51 10.84 -4.31
C CYS A 263 17.27 10.68 -5.20
N GLY A 264 17.37 11.15 -6.45
CA GLY A 264 16.48 10.67 -7.52
C GLY A 264 16.59 9.15 -7.58
N VAL A 265 15.44 8.47 -7.58
CA VAL A 265 15.37 7.01 -7.68
C VAL A 265 16.03 6.60 -9.00
N LEU A 266 17.28 6.16 -8.94
CA LEU A 266 17.94 5.50 -10.06
C LEU A 266 17.40 4.08 -10.12
N ASP A 267 16.72 3.77 -11.21
CA ASP A 267 16.10 2.48 -11.49
C ASP A 267 17.20 1.43 -11.77
N LEU A 268 17.81 0.91 -10.70
CA LEU A 268 18.83 -0.13 -10.78
C LEU A 268 18.16 -1.50 -10.81
N GLY A 269 17.91 -2.01 -12.03
CA GLY A 269 17.31 -3.31 -12.32
C GLY A 269 17.96 -4.47 -11.58
N LEU A 270 17.42 -4.82 -10.41
CA LEU A 270 17.89 -5.92 -9.55
C LEU A 270 16.72 -6.87 -9.25
N GLU A 271 16.70 -8.02 -9.92
CA GLU A 271 15.78 -9.15 -9.71
C GLU A 271 15.95 -9.80 -8.32
N ARG A 272 14.92 -9.80 -7.44
CA ARG A 272 15.02 -10.45 -6.10
C ARG A 272 13.70 -10.88 -5.43
N GLU A 273 13.76 -12.08 -4.84
CA GLU A 273 12.83 -12.70 -3.88
C GLU A 273 13.01 -12.19 -2.43
N GLY A 274 11.95 -12.30 -1.61
CA GLY A 274 12.02 -12.24 -0.14
C GLY A 274 11.76 -10.87 0.51
N GLY A 275 10.52 -10.37 0.49
CA GLY A 275 10.16 -9.04 1.02
C GLY A 275 9.67 -8.95 2.47
N MET A 276 9.20 -10.05 3.08
CA MET A 276 8.43 -9.97 4.34
C MET A 276 9.30 -10.02 5.62
N VAL A 277 10.46 -10.69 5.58
CA VAL A 277 11.39 -10.80 6.72
C VAL A 277 12.03 -9.45 7.09
N VAL A 278 12.15 -8.55 6.11
CA VAL A 278 12.85 -7.28 6.27
C VAL A 278 12.14 -6.35 7.24
N VAL A 279 10.80 -6.29 7.26
CA VAL A 279 10.09 -5.32 8.12
C VAL A 279 9.99 -5.75 9.57
N VAL A 280 9.88 -7.06 9.85
CA VAL A 280 10.00 -7.55 11.22
C VAL A 280 11.43 -7.34 11.72
N MET A 281 12.46 -7.60 10.91
CA MET A 281 13.83 -7.27 11.27
C MET A 281 14.05 -5.77 11.45
N TRP A 282 13.45 -4.93 10.62
CA TRP A 282 13.65 -3.48 10.65
C TRP A 282 12.91 -2.80 11.81
N VAL A 283 11.68 -3.22 12.12
CA VAL A 283 10.94 -2.81 13.33
C VAL A 283 11.63 -3.33 14.60
N CYS A 284 12.13 -4.57 14.59
CA CYS A 284 12.90 -5.10 15.72
C CYS A 284 14.27 -4.44 15.88
N TRP A 285 14.95 -4.08 14.80
CA TRP A 285 16.26 -3.43 14.80
C TRP A 285 16.16 -1.95 15.21
N MET A 286 15.23 -1.19 14.62
CA MET A 286 14.92 0.18 15.06
C MET A 286 14.43 0.20 16.51
N GLY A 287 13.63 -0.79 16.91
CA GLY A 287 13.11 -0.84 18.26
C GLY A 287 14.16 -1.01 19.34
N ARG A 288 15.13 -1.92 19.14
CA ARG A 288 16.19 -2.10 20.13
C ARG A 288 17.05 -0.85 20.35
N ARG A 289 17.08 0.10 19.39
CA ARG A 289 17.96 1.28 19.44
C ARG A 289 17.26 2.60 19.75
N MET A 290 16.02 2.84 19.29
CA MET A 290 15.30 4.09 19.61
C MET A 290 15.00 4.24 21.12
N SER A 291 14.94 3.14 21.88
CA SER A 291 14.80 3.19 23.34
C SER A 291 16.03 3.67 24.09
N CYS A 292 17.20 3.75 23.46
CA CYS A 292 18.40 4.33 24.07
C CYS A 292 18.49 5.85 23.89
N SER A 293 17.70 6.45 22.99
CA SER A 293 17.75 7.90 22.70
C SER A 293 16.55 8.67 23.25
N LEU A 294 15.55 7.98 23.80
CA LEU A 294 14.35 8.55 24.43
C LEU A 294 14.33 8.37 25.96
N ARG A 295 15.45 7.97 26.55
CA ARG A 295 15.71 8.06 27.99
C ARG A 295 16.64 9.22 28.25
#